data_AF-U2YT08-F1
#
_entry.id   AF-U2YT08-F1
#
_cell.length_a   1.000
_cell.length_b   1.000
_cell.length_c   1.000
_cell.angle_alpha   90.00
_cell.angle_beta   90.00
_cell.angle_gamma   90.00
#
_symmetry.space_group_name_H-M   'P 1'
#
loop_
_entity.id
_entity.type
_entity.pdbx_description
1 polymer ?
#
loop_
_entity_poly.entity_id
_entity_poly.type
_entity_poly.pdbx_seq_one_letter_code
_entity_poly.pdbx_strand_id
1 'polypeptide(L)' 'MPDCQNCGSFVTDAYARVFTPDGHNAPRVCPNCEDKIRDGAEVREARSTRRT' A
#
# COMPACT_ATOMS: atom_id res chain seq x y z
N MET A 1 11.89 0.01 -9.34
CA MET A 1 11.26 0.14 -8.02
C MET A 1 9.80 0.50 -8.23
N PRO A 2 8.87 -0.29 -7.70
CA PRO A 2 7.44 -0.06 -7.82
C PRO A 2 6.97 1.11 -6.95
N ASP A 3 5.84 1.71 -7.31
CA ASP A 3 5.23 2.83 -6.62
C ASP A 3 3.93 2.41 -5.93
N CYS A 4 3.63 3.00 -4.78
CA CYS A 4 2.35 2.82 -4.12
C CYS A 4 1.22 3.42 -4.97
N GLN A 5 0.18 2.65 -5.28
CA GLN A 5 -0.95 3.16 -6.10
C GLN A 5 -1.82 4.20 -5.38
N ASN A 6 -1.72 4.34 -4.05
CA ASN A 6 -2.47 5.34 -3.29
C ASN A 6 -1.75 6.68 -3.19
N CYS A 7 -0.50 6.68 -2.70
CA CYS A 7 0.24 7.92 -2.38
C CYS A 7 1.40 8.20 -3.33
N GLY A 8 1.66 7.33 -4.31
CA GLY A 8 2.76 7.48 -5.27
C GLY A 8 4.17 7.36 -4.66
N SER A 9 4.28 7.05 -3.37
CA SER A 9 5.59 6.86 -2.74
C SER A 9 6.27 5.61 -3.27
N PHE A 10 7.59 5.71 -3.47
CA PHE A 10 8.43 4.58 -3.85
C PHE A 10 8.39 3.48 -2.77
N VAL A 11 8.24 2.24 -3.21
CA VAL A 11 8.34 1.05 -2.37
C VAL A 11 9.42 0.11 -2.92
N THR A 12 9.99 -0.72 -2.06
CA THR A 12 11.01 -1.67 -2.49
C THR A 12 10.39 -2.80 -3.29
N ASP A 13 11.14 -3.38 -4.22
CA ASP A 13 10.71 -4.54 -4.99
C ASP A 13 10.36 -5.73 -4.08
N ALA A 14 11.10 -5.90 -2.97
CA ALA A 14 10.78 -6.90 -1.95
C ALA A 14 9.40 -6.66 -1.31
N TYR A 15 9.07 -5.40 -1.01
CA TYR A 15 7.77 -5.03 -0.45
C TYR A 15 6.64 -5.32 -1.45
N ALA A 16 6.79 -4.87 -2.70
CA ALA A 16 5.79 -5.11 -3.72
C ALA A 16 5.59 -6.60 -3.99
N ARG A 17 6.64 -7.43 -4.00
CA ARG A 17 6.54 -8.87 -4.21
C ARG A 17 5.65 -9.57 -3.19
N VAL A 18 5.64 -9.10 -1.94
CA VAL A 18 4.88 -9.73 -0.84
C VAL A 18 3.46 -9.17 -0.74
N PHE A 19 3.29 -7.89 -1.08
CA PHE A 19 2.06 -7.15 -0.76
C PHE A 19 1.24 -6.71 -1.98
N THR A 20 1.72 -6.98 -3.19
CA THR A 20 0.95 -6.80 -4.42
C THR A 20 0.04 -8.02 -4.63
N PRO A 21 -1.29 -7.84 -4.69
CA PRO A 21 -2.22 -8.92 -5.00
C PRO A 21 -2.11 -9.35 -6.46
N ASP A 22 -2.52 -10.58 -6.76
CA ASP A 22 -2.57 -11.10 -8.12
C ASP A 22 -3.41 -10.19 -9.04
N GLY A 23 -2.94 -9.99 -10.27
CA GLY A 23 -3.58 -9.10 -11.24
C GLY A 23 -3.30 -7.60 -11.06
N HIS A 24 -2.52 -7.20 -10.05
CA HIS A 24 -2.02 -5.83 -9.89
C HIS A 24 -0.52 -5.74 -10.17
N ASN A 25 -0.08 -4.59 -10.67
CA ASN A 25 1.33 -4.35 -10.98
C ASN A 25 2.13 -3.78 -9.80
N ALA A 26 1.46 -3.27 -8.76
CA ALA A 26 2.08 -2.59 -7.63
C ALA A 26 1.17 -2.65 -6.39
N PRO A 27 1.70 -2.47 -5.16
CA PRO A 27 0.88 -2.53 -3.97
C PRO A 27 -0.09 -1.36 -3.92
N ARG A 28 -1.33 -1.65 -3.50
CA ARG A 28 -2.41 -0.65 -3.49
C ARG A 28 -2.20 0.43 -2.43
N VAL A 29 -1.66 0.07 -1.27
CA VAL A 29 -1.41 0.96 -0.13
C VAL A 29 -0.09 0.55 0.52
N CYS A 30 0.77 1.52 0.83
CA CYS A 30 2.06 1.29 1.48
C CYS A 30 2.02 1.71 2.97
N PRO A 31 3.08 1.46 3.75
CA PRO A 31 3.12 1.81 5.16
C PRO A 31 3.00 3.32 5.42
N ASN A 32 3.38 4.15 4.44
CA ASN A 32 3.37 5.61 4.51
C ASN A 32 2.00 6.23 4.18
N CYS A 33 1.00 5.44 3.77
CA CYS A 33 -0.34 5.96 3.60
C CYS A 33 -0.97 6.18 4.98
N GLU A 34 -1.28 7.43 5.29
CA GLU A 34 -1.88 7.83 6.57
C GLU A 34 -3.41 7.65 6.58
N ASP A 35 -4.02 7.75 5.41
CA ASP A 35 -5.46 7.84 5.15
C ASP A 35 -6.11 6.48 4.84
N LYS A 36 -5.33 5.52 4.36
CA LYS A 36 -5.83 4.20 3.94
C LYS A 36 -5.04 3.05 4.56
N ILE A 37 -5.74 1.96 4.81
CA ILE A 37 -5.20 0.74 5.40
C ILE A 37 -5.55 -0.44 4.50
N ARG A 38 -4.57 -1.30 4.26
CA ARG A 38 -4.80 -2.60 3.63
C ARG A 38 -5.36 -3.58 4.65
N ASP A 39 -6.51 -4.17 4.33
CA ASP A 39 -7.25 -5.11 5.16
C ASP A 39 -7.43 -6.42 4.37
N GLY A 40 -6.49 -7.35 4.56
CA GLY A 40 -6.41 -8.56 3.74
C GLY A 40 -6.31 -8.27 2.25
N ALA A 41 -7.31 -8.73 1.49
CA ALA A 41 -7.42 -8.55 0.04
C ALA A 41 -8.07 -7.21 -0.36
N GLU A 42 -8.49 -6.37 0.59
CA GLU A 42 -9.15 -5.10 0.32
C GLU A 42 -8.39 -3.90 0.91
N VAL A 43 -8.87 -2.70 0.61
CA VAL A 43 -8.38 -1.43 1.15
C VAL A 43 -9.55 -0.70 1.76
N ARG A 44 -9.37 -0.20 2.99
CA ARG A 44 -10.37 0.62 3.68
C ARG A 44 -9.77 1.94 4.14
N GLU A 45 -10.65 2.88 4.46
CA GLU A 45 -10.24 4.13 5.10
C GLU A 45 -9.69 3.87 6.51
N ALA A 46 -8.66 4.64 6.86
CA ALA A 46 -8.09 4.64 8.19
C ALA A 46 -9.08 5.29 9.17
N ARG A 47 -9.28 4.67 10.33
CA ARG A 47 -10.12 5.24 11.40
C ARG A 47 -9.42 6.37 12.16
N SER A 48 -8.12 6.54 11.93
CA SER A 48 -7.25 7.58 12.49
C SER A 48 -6.01 7.69 11.61
N THR A 49 -5.41 8.87 11.52
CA THR A 49 -4.17 9.05 10.77
C THR A 49 -3.06 8.20 11.38
N ARG A 50 -2.37 7.45 10.52
CA ARG A 50 -1.24 6.64 10.96
C ARG A 50 -0.11 7.58 11.39
N ARG A 51 0.28 7.55 12.67
CA ARG A 51 1.48 8.26 13.13
C ARG A 51 2.69 7.50 12.62
N THR A 52 3.50 8.19 11.81
CA THR A 52 4.80 7.73 11.30
C THR A 52 5.82 7.57 12.41
#